data_AF-A0A350V4W4-F1
#
_entry.id   AF-A0A350V4W4-F1
#
_cell.length_a   1.000
_cell.length_b   1.000
_cell.length_c   1.000
_cell.angle_alpha   90.00
_cell.angle_beta   90.00
_cell.angle_gamma   90.00
#
_symmetry.space_group_name_H-M   'P 1'
#
loop_
_entity.id
_entity.type
_entity.pdbx_description
1 polymer ?
#
loop_
_entity_poly.entity_id
_entity_poly.type
_entity_poly.pdbx_seq_one_letter_code
_entity_poly.pdbx_strand_id
1 'polypeptide(L)' 'YKNGKGNGFVFEKYDAAELMKTIKRALKLFTNREEWIKLIRIAMACDYSWEISAKKYVDLYRSIMKKG' A
#
# COMPACT_ATOMS: atom_id res chain seq x y z
N TYR A 1 6.59 1.12 -4.02
CA TYR A 1 7.69 2.09 -4.18
C TYR A 1 8.65 1.64 -5.30
N LYS A 2 8.16 1.53 -6.55
CA LYS A 2 9.02 1.20 -7.72
C LYS A 2 9.55 2.48 -8.38
N ASN A 3 8.82 3.60 -8.25
CA ASN A 3 9.09 4.89 -8.90
C ASN A 3 9.05 6.09 -7.94
N GLY A 4 9.41 5.91 -6.65
CA GLY A 4 9.27 6.96 -5.62
C GLY A 4 7.81 7.32 -5.27
N LYS A 5 6.85 6.58 -5.83
CA LYS A 5 5.41 6.68 -5.58
C LYS A 5 4.92 5.39 -4.92
N GLY A 6 4.06 5.54 -3.91
CA GLY A 6 3.47 4.44 -3.12
C GLY A 6 3.92 4.43 -1.66
N ASN A 7 3.20 3.66 -0.84
CA ASN A 7 3.29 3.58 0.61
C ASN A 7 3.98 2.31 1.14
N GLY A 8 4.58 1.51 0.25
CA GLY A 8 5.25 0.27 0.65
C GLY A 8 5.88 -0.50 -0.52
N PHE A 9 6.12 -1.78 -0.29
CA PHE A 9 6.72 -2.70 -1.26
C PHE A 9 5.71 -3.75 -1.67
N VAL A 10 5.63 -4.00 -2.98
CA VAL A 10 4.84 -5.08 -3.58
C VAL A 10 5.71 -5.83 -4.57
N PHE A 11 5.47 -7.12 -4.67
CA PHE A 11 6.07 -8.01 -5.65
C PHE A 11 4.95 -8.65 -6.47
N GLU A 12 5.16 -8.80 -7.78
CA GLU A 12 4.07 -9.09 -8.72
C GLU A 12 3.75 -10.58 -8.79
N LYS A 13 4.78 -11.43 -8.84
CA LYS A 13 4.61 -12.88 -8.91
C LYS A 13 4.65 -13.49 -7.53
N TYR A 14 3.72 -14.38 -7.23
CA TYR A 14 3.71 -15.12 -5.97
C TYR A 14 4.78 -16.23 -5.97
N ASP A 15 6.06 -15.84 -5.97
CA ASP A 15 7.20 -16.75 -5.94
C ASP A 15 8.33 -16.22 -5.05
N ALA A 16 9.21 -17.15 -4.63
CA ALA A 16 10.30 -16.84 -3.71
C ALA A 16 11.35 -15.90 -4.31
N ALA A 17 11.56 -15.94 -5.64
CA ALA A 17 12.56 -15.13 -6.31
C ALA A 17 12.15 -13.64 -6.33
N GLU A 18 10.89 -13.35 -6.65
CA GLU A 18 10.34 -11.99 -6.64
C GLU A 18 10.20 -11.43 -5.21
N LEU A 19 9.90 -12.28 -4.23
CA LEU A 19 9.96 -11.91 -2.81
C LEU A 19 11.37 -11.50 -2.41
N MET A 20 12.38 -12.34 -2.69
CA MET A 20 13.78 -12.07 -2.35
C MET A 20 14.29 -10.78 -3.01
N LYS A 21 13.97 -10.56 -4.30
CA LYS A 21 14.28 -9.33 -5.03
C LYS A 21 13.65 -8.11 -4.38
N THR A 22 12.42 -8.22 -3.89
CA THR A 22 11.71 -7.13 -3.23
C THR A 22 12.28 -6.81 -1.85
N ILE A 23 12.67 -7.81 -1.07
CA ILE A 23 13.38 -7.63 0.20
C ILE A 23 14.72 -6.90 -0.02
N LYS A 24 15.52 -7.34 -1.00
CA LYS A 24 16.79 -6.67 -1.35
C LYS A 24 16.57 -5.19 -1.74
N ARG A 25 15.52 -4.90 -2.50
CA ARG A 25 15.12 -3.52 -2.83
C ARG A 25 14.73 -2.72 -1.59
N ALA A 26 13.99 -3.30 -0.66
CA ALA A 26 13.62 -2.64 0.59
C ALA A 26 14.85 -2.33 1.46
N LEU A 27 15.78 -3.27 1.61
CA LEU A 27 17.03 -3.05 2.33
C LEU A 27 17.90 -1.96 1.70
N LYS A 28 18.00 -1.93 0.37
CA LYS A 28 18.71 -0.86 -0.36
C LYS A 28 18.07 0.52 -0.13
N LEU A 29 16.74 0.59 0.00
CA LEU A 29 16.07 1.85 0.32
C LEU A 29 16.31 2.24 1.78
N PHE A 30 16.27 1.28 2.70
CA PHE A 30 16.50 1.50 4.12
C PHE A 30 17.86 2.15 4.41
N THR A 31 18.89 1.81 3.64
CA THR A 31 20.22 2.46 3.76
C THR A 31 20.21 3.94 3.34
N ASN A 32 19.21 4.40 2.58
CA ASN A 32 19.02 5.81 2.24
C ASN A 32 18.00 6.44 3.19
N ARG A 33 18.49 7.10 4.24
CA ARG A 33 17.66 7.67 5.32
C ARG A 33 16.61 8.68 4.82
N GLU A 34 16.96 9.54 3.86
CA GLU A 34 16.05 10.57 3.35
C GLU A 34 14.86 9.96 2.62
N GLU A 35 15.14 9.05 1.68
CA GLU A 35 14.10 8.35 0.92
C GLU A 35 13.28 7.40 1.81
N TRP A 36 13.91 6.81 2.83
CA TRP A 36 13.21 5.99 3.81
C TRP A 36 12.20 6.79 4.64
N ILE A 37 12.59 7.96 5.16
CA ILE A 37 11.69 8.85 5.91
C ILE A 37 10.54 9.32 5.01
N LYS A 38 10.82 9.63 3.75
CA LYS A 38 9.80 10.01 2.77
C LYS A 38 8.75 8.90 2.58
N LEU A 39 9.19 7.66 2.39
CA LEU A 39 8.29 6.50 2.32
C LEU A 39 7.43 6.36 3.57
N ILE A 40 8.05 6.45 4.77
CA ILE A 40 7.33 6.36 6.04
C ILE A 40 6.25 7.43 6.14
N ARG A 41 6.56 8.69 5.81
CA ARG A 41 5.59 9.79 5.85
C ARG A 41 4.40 9.54 4.92
N ILE A 42 4.65 9.03 3.71
CA ILE A 42 3.58 8.66 2.76
C ILE A 42 2.70 7.55 3.36
N ALA A 43 3.31 6.53 3.97
CA ALA A 43 2.58 5.43 4.58
C ALA A 43 1.73 5.88 5.79
N MET A 44 2.28 6.74 6.65
CA MET A 44 1.57 7.29 7.81
C MET A 44 0.44 8.25 7.44
N ALA A 45 0.50 8.90 6.27
CA ALA A 45 -0.55 9.76 5.77
C ALA A 45 -1.74 8.99 5.14
N CYS A 46 -1.62 7.67 4.98
CA CYS A 46 -2.72 6.84 4.47
C CYS A 46 -3.76 6.62 5.57
N ASP A 47 -5.03 6.88 5.25
CA ASP A 47 -6.13 6.62 6.17
C ASP A 47 -6.60 5.15 6.04
N TYR A 48 -6.30 4.37 7.08
CA TYR A 48 -6.70 2.98 7.25
C TYR A 48 -7.75 2.80 8.35
N SER A 49 -8.50 3.86 8.68
CA SER A 49 -9.54 3.82 9.69
C SER A 49 -10.70 2.88 9.33
N TRP A 50 -11.38 2.39 10.37
CA TRP A 50 -12.62 1.65 10.22
C TRP A 50 -13.72 2.46 9.54
N GLU A 51 -13.74 3.78 9.73
CA GLU A 51 -14.69 4.71 9.11
C GLU A 51 -14.65 4.62 7.56
N ILE A 52 -13.45 4.65 6.97
CA ILE A 52 -13.29 4.52 5.51
C ILE A 52 -13.77 3.16 5.03
N SER A 53 -13.42 2.08 5.75
CA SER A 53 -13.84 0.73 5.40
C SER A 53 -15.37 0.59 5.48
N ALA A 54 -15.99 1.05 6.56
CA ALA A 54 -17.44 1.02 6.77
C ALA A 54 -18.19 1.81 5.70
N LYS A 55 -17.70 3.01 5.34
CA LYS A 55 -18.27 3.81 4.25
C LYS A 55 -18.33 3.04 2.93
N LYS A 56 -17.27 2.30 2.58
CA LYS A 56 -17.27 1.45 1.36
C LYS A 56 -18.35 0.36 1.41
N TYR A 57 -18.57 -0.25 2.57
CA TYR A 57 -19.66 -1.22 2.74
C TYR A 57 -21.03 -0.56 2.58
N VAL A 58 -21.25 0.61 3.21
CA VAL A 58 -22.51 1.37 3.08
C VAL A 58 -22.78 1.72 1.61
N ASP A 59 -21.78 2.21 0.89
CA ASP A 59 -21.90 2.55 -0.53
C ASP A 59 -22.20 1.31 -1.38
N LEU A 60 -21.58 0.17 -1.09
CA LEU A 60 -21.89 -1.11 -1.74
C LEU A 60 -23.34 -1.51 -1.49
N TYR A 61 -23.82 -1.50 -0.25
CA TYR A 61 -25.21 -1.82 0.07
C TYR A 61 -26.20 -0.88 -0.64
N ARG A 62 -25.93 0.43 -0.64
CA ARG A 62 -26.73 1.40 -1.39
C ARG A 62 -26.76 1.11 -2.90
N SER A 63 -25.64 0.68 -3.48
CA SER A 63 -25.56 0.38 -4.91
C SER A 63 -26.41 -0.84 -5.30
N ILE A 64 -26.52 -1.83 -4.41
CA ILE A 64 -27.33 -3.04 -4.60
C ILE A 64 -28.81 -2.69 -4.43
N MET A 65 -29.17 -1.91 -3.40
CA MET A 65 -30.56 -1.52 -3.14
C MET A 65 -31.15 -0.58 -4.21
N LYS A 66 -30.34 0.24 -4.90
CA LYS A 66 -30.80 1.11 -5.99
C LYS A 66 -31.09 0.38 -7.31
N LYS A 67 -30.74 -0.91 -7.42
CA LYS A 67 -30.94 -1.73 -8.62
C LYS A 67 -32.17 -2.65 -8.54
N GLY A 68 -33.02 -2.49 -7.52
CA GLY A 68 -34.37 -3.07 -7.43
C GLY A 68 -35.42 -1.98 -7.50
#